data_AF-A0A8J7LIK8-F1
#
_entry.id   AF-A0A8J7LIK8-F1
#
_cell.length_a   1.000
_cell.length_b   1.000
_cell.length_c   1.000
_cell.angle_alpha   90.00
_cell.angle_beta   90.00
_cell.angle_gamma   90.00
#
_symmetry.space_group_name_H-M   'P 1'
#
loop_
_entity.id
_entity.type
_entity.pdbx_description
1 polymer ?
#
loop_
_entity_poly.entity_id
_entity_poly.type
_entity_poly.pdbx_seq_one_letter_code
_entity_poly.pdbx_strand_id
1 'polypeptide(L)' 'MSQTRVVLDEKHISKAKEIIEQTGINTYSQLFTILLVNYGDTLVKSLRGSNE' A
#
# COMPACT_ATOMS: atom_id res chain seq x y z
N MET A 1 15.06 15.80 1.04
CA MET A 1 13.98 14.84 0.71
C MET A 1 12.67 15.39 1.26
N SER A 2 11.65 15.58 0.44
CA SER A 2 10.30 15.91 0.92
C SER A 2 9.59 14.62 1.34
N GLN A 3 9.20 14.51 2.61
CA GLN A 3 8.38 13.40 3.08
C GLN A 3 6.90 13.70 2.77
N THR A 4 6.20 12.75 2.18
CA THR A 4 4.75 12.82 1.96
C THR A 4 4.03 12.05 3.07
N ARG A 5 3.09 12.71 3.76
CA ARG A 5 2.24 12.05 4.75
C ARG A 5 1.12 11.28 4.05
N VAL A 6 1.02 9.98 4.34
CA VAL A 6 -0.09 9.13 3.91
C VAL A 6 -0.89 8.72 5.15
N VAL A 7 -2.21 8.86 5.09
CA VAL A 7 -3.12 8.48 6.19
C VAL A 7 -3.86 7.21 5.77
N LEU A 8 -3.83 6.20 6.62
CA LEU A 8 -4.59 4.96 6.44
C LEU A 8 -5.96 5.11 7.12
N ASP A 9 -7.02 4.76 6.40
CA ASP A 9 -8.38 4.68 6.94
C ASP A 9 -8.42 3.64 8.08
N GLU A 10 -9.12 3.98 9.18
CA GLU A 10 -9.18 3.20 10.41
C GLU A 10 -9.62 1.75 10.16
N LYS A 11 -10.55 1.54 9.22
CA LYS A 11 -11.06 0.20 8.87
C LYS A 11 -9.99 -0.73 8.31
N HIS A 12 -8.90 -0.19 7.77
CA HIS A 12 -7.81 -0.97 7.18
C HIS A 12 -6.64 -1.19 8.14
N ILE A 13 -6.64 -0.55 9.31
CA ILE A 13 -5.53 -0.66 10.29
C ILE A 13 -5.33 -2.11 10.73
N SER A 14 -6.41 -2.84 11.05
CA SER A 14 -6.32 -4.23 11.49
C SER A 14 -5.63 -5.11 10.44
N LYS A 15 -6.02 -4.93 9.16
CA LYS A 15 -5.42 -5.70 8.06
C LYS A 15 -3.95 -5.35 7.83
N ALA A 16 -3.60 -4.06 7.92
CA ALA A 16 -2.21 -3.63 7.76
C ALA A 16 -1.32 -4.16 8.89
N LYS A 17 -1.81 -4.22 10.13
CA LYS A 17 -1.10 -4.84 11.26
C LYS A 17 -0.84 -6.33 11.03
N GLU A 18 -1.88 -7.07 10.64
CA GLU A 18 -1.77 -8.50 10.36
C GLU A 18 -0.69 -8.78 9.29
N ILE A 19 -0.68 -8.00 8.20
CA ILE A 19 0.33 -8.14 7.14
C ILE A 19 1.73 -7.85 7.69
N ILE A 20 1.89 -6.79 8.48
CA ILE A 20 3.17 -6.43 9.10
C ILE A 20 3.69 -7.57 9.98
N GLU A 21 2.83 -8.15 10.83
CA GLU A 21 3.18 -9.25 11.73
C GLU A 21 3.59 -10.52 10.96
N GLN A 22 2.91 -10.82 9.84
CA GLN A 22 3.20 -12.01 9.04
C GLN A 22 4.44 -11.88 8.13
N THR A 23 4.80 -10.66 7.75
CA THR A 23 5.86 -10.41 6.76
C THR A 23 7.18 -9.90 7.36
N GLY A 24 7.16 -9.46 8.62
CA GLY A 24 8.33 -8.85 9.27
C GLY A 24 8.63 -7.42 8.79
N ILE A 25 7.67 -6.76 8.14
CA ILE A 25 7.77 -5.35 7.74
C ILE A 25 7.68 -4.48 9.00
N ASN A 26 8.60 -3.53 9.17
CA ASN A 26 8.70 -2.79 10.44
C ASN A 26 7.84 -1.53 10.52
N THR A 27 7.35 -1.01 9.39
CA THR A 27 6.56 0.23 9.36
C THR A 27 5.49 0.23 8.27
N TYR A 28 4.40 0.99 8.48
CA TYR A 28 3.38 1.20 7.45
C TYR A 28 3.91 1.90 6.21
N SER A 29 4.91 2.78 6.36
CA SER A 29 5.57 3.43 5.23
C SER A 29 6.29 2.41 4.34
N GLN A 30 7.02 1.47 4.95
CA GLN A 30 7.65 0.38 4.20
C GLN A 30 6.60 -0.52 3.53
N LEU A 31 5.54 -0.87 4.24
CA LEU A 31 4.42 -1.64 3.67
C LEU A 31 3.86 -0.94 2.43
N PHE A 32 3.56 0.36 2.53
CA PHE A 32 3.05 1.14 1.40
C PHE A 32 4.05 1.22 0.24
N THR A 33 5.34 1.44 0.51
CA THR A 33 6.38 1.47 -0.53
C THR A 33 6.46 0.14 -1.28
N ILE A 34 6.41 -0.99 -0.58
CA ILE A 34 6.44 -2.32 -1.19
C ILE A 34 5.20 -2.52 -2.07
N LEU A 35 4.00 -2.17 -1.57
CA LEU A 35 2.77 -2.28 -2.34
C LEU A 35 2.81 -1.40 -3.60
N LEU A 36 3.29 -0.17 -3.46
CA LEU A 36 3.39 0.77 -4.57
C LEU A 36 4.36 0.28 -5.65
N VAL A 37 5.54 -0.21 -5.26
CA VAL A 37 6.56 -0.70 -6.21
C VAL A 37 6.10 -1.98 -6.90
N ASN A 38 5.51 -2.92 -6.17
CA ASN A 38 5.18 -4.23 -6.72
C ASN A 38 3.83 -4.25 -7.48
N TYR A 39 2.89 -3.40 -7.09
CA TYR A 39 1.51 -3.44 -7.62
C TYR A 39 1.06 -2.13 -8.28
N GLY A 40 1.86 -1.07 -8.26
CA GLY A 40 1.49 0.23 -8.85
C GLY A 40 1.13 0.13 -10.34
N ASP A 41 1.94 -0.58 -11.13
CA ASP A 41 1.67 -0.76 -12.56
C ASP A 41 0.42 -1.61 -12.81
N THR A 42 0.21 -2.65 -11.99
CA THR A 42 -1.00 -3.48 -12.05
C THR A 42 -2.25 -2.66 -11.73
N LEU A 43 -2.17 -1.78 -10.73
CA LEU A 43 -3.26 -0.87 -10.39
C LEU A 43 -3.57 0.08 -11.56
N VAL A 44 -2.55 0.68 -12.17
CA VAL A 44 -2.73 1.56 -13.35
C VAL A 44 -3.41 0.82 -14.50
N LYS A 45 -2.95 -0.40 -14.81
CA LYS A 45 -3.56 -1.24 -15.86
C LYS A 45 -5.01 -1.57 -15.55
N SER A 46 -5.30 -1.98 -14.32
CA SER A 46 -6.67 -2.32 -13.91
C SER A 46 -7.61 -1.11 -13.96
N LEU A 47 -7.16 0.07 -13.54
CA LEU A 47 -8.01 1.26 -13.54
C LEU A 47 -8.22 1.84 -14.93
N ARG A 48 -7.20 1.77 -15.81
CA ARG A 48 -7.32 2.26 -17.19
C ARG A 48 -8.07 1.28 -18.10
N GLY A 49 -7.93 -0.03 -17.86
CA GLY A 49 -8.65 -1.06 -18.61
C GLY A 49 -10.14 -1.21 -18.23
N SER A 50 -10.58 -0.61 -17.12
CA SER A 50 -12.00 -0.57 -16.72
C SER A 50 -12.77 0.62 -17.32
N ASN A 51 -12.15 1.42 -18.18
CA ASN A 51 -12.77 2.56 -18.88
C ASN A 51 -13.12 2.27 -20.35
N GLU A 52 -13.11 1.00 -20.76
CA GLU A 52 -13.66 0.52 -22.05
C GLU A 52 -14.95 -0.28 -21.82
#